data_AF-A0A0M8MZS7-F1
#
_entry.id   AF-A0A0M8MZS7-F1
#
_cell.length_a   1.000
_cell.length_b   1.000
_cell.length_c   1.000
_cell.angle_alpha   90.00
_cell.angle_beta   90.00
_cell.angle_gamma   90.00
#
_symmetry.space_group_name_H-M   'P 1'
#
loop_
_entity.id
_entity.type
_entity.pdbx_description
1 polymer ?
#
loop_
_entity_poly.entity_id
_entity_poly.type
_entity_poly.pdbx_seq_one_letter_code
_entity_poly.pdbx_strand_id
1 'polypeptide(L)'
;MADNQDIAPDAAVTIAAHNPSPATQPPILGIAALPTIQDLYTQQAVPVPAVPVPWALPSHEYNAFVALHRGPITRIAADVLVVPTPAVLPAHPAAGSSTAAAVHRAAGPELVDALAHSFDALTDPNPSPNLSSSSSSTPLSGFRLPAPFVIHTVGPSYMHANAPAALPPAKKRSAALDDLGRCYAHAFQLADRLAVQRGACTLAFAAIGTSSSAGGSGNGSGTGKRGFPSREAAWVACRSARTYLECMGPAPLYTRIAFVVSEDEDYAAYLQAIP
;
A
#
# COMPACT_ATOMS: atom_id res chain seq x y z
N MET A 1 13.29 -51.59 49.15
CA MET A 1 13.40 -50.89 47.86
C MET A 1 12.00 -50.62 47.35
N ALA A 2 11.49 -49.42 47.62
CA ALA A 2 10.46 -48.73 46.86
C ALA A 2 10.29 -47.36 47.55
N ASP A 3 10.98 -46.36 47.03
CA ASP A 3 10.85 -44.96 47.44
C ASP A 3 9.48 -44.43 47.05
N ASN A 4 8.80 -43.79 48.01
CA ASN A 4 7.56 -43.07 47.81
C ASN A 4 7.92 -41.59 47.61
N GLN A 5 7.90 -41.10 46.37
CA GLN A 5 8.08 -39.68 46.06
C GLN A 5 6.72 -39.02 45.79
N ASP A 6 6.42 -38.02 46.62
CA ASP A 6 5.34 -37.05 46.48
C ASP A 6 5.41 -36.34 45.11
N ILE A 7 4.32 -36.41 44.34
CA ILE A 7 4.10 -35.57 43.16
C ILE A 7 3.07 -34.52 43.53
N ALA A 8 3.54 -33.29 43.76
CA ALA A 8 2.69 -32.11 43.95
C ALA A 8 1.94 -31.74 42.65
N PRO A 9 0.74 -31.13 42.73
CA PRO A 9 -0.04 -30.77 41.56
C PRO A 9 0.57 -29.57 40.84
N ASP A 10 0.78 -29.74 39.53
CA ASP A 10 1.32 -28.76 38.60
C ASP A 10 0.47 -27.48 38.60
N ALA A 11 1.12 -26.36 38.94
CA ALA A 11 0.49 -25.06 39.02
C ALA A 11 0.10 -24.59 37.62
N ALA A 12 -1.19 -24.38 37.39
CA ALA A 12 -1.72 -23.79 36.16
C ALA A 12 -1.01 -22.45 35.87
N VAL A 13 -0.11 -22.46 34.89
CA VAL A 13 0.49 -21.26 34.31
C VAL A 13 -0.61 -20.53 33.56
N THR A 14 -1.25 -19.59 34.26
CA THR A 14 -2.14 -18.60 33.64
C THR A 14 -1.25 -17.72 32.77
N ILE A 15 -1.21 -17.99 31.47
CA ILE A 15 -0.62 -17.08 30.49
C ILE A 15 -1.53 -15.86 30.45
N ALA A 16 -1.23 -14.86 31.28
CA ALA A 16 -1.86 -13.56 31.20
C ALA A 16 -1.61 -13.02 29.79
N ALA A 17 -2.70 -12.86 29.03
CA ALA A 17 -2.69 -12.15 27.76
C ALA A 17 -2.05 -10.78 28.02
N HIS A 18 -0.84 -10.58 27.50
CA HIS A 18 -0.16 -9.30 27.52
C HIS A 18 -0.95 -8.38 26.58
N ASN A 19 -2.00 -7.77 27.09
CA ASN A 19 -2.74 -6.74 26.40
C ASN A 19 -1.79 -5.52 26.36
N PRO A 20 -1.28 -5.11 25.19
CA PRO A 20 -0.43 -3.93 25.14
C PRO A 20 -1.26 -2.74 25.62
N SER A 21 -0.72 -2.02 26.61
CA SER A 21 -1.18 -0.71 27.06
C SER A 21 -1.52 0.17 25.84
N PRO A 22 -2.58 1.01 25.86
CA PRO A 22 -3.00 1.78 24.69
C PRO A 22 -1.90 2.77 24.31
N ALA A 23 -1.00 2.34 23.42
CA ALA A 23 -0.09 3.24 22.74
C ALA A 23 -0.96 4.31 22.08
N THR A 24 -0.79 5.56 22.51
CA THR A 24 -1.51 6.72 21.99
C THR A 24 -1.38 6.68 20.47
N GLN A 25 -2.45 6.29 19.79
CA GLN A 25 -2.40 6.14 18.34
C GLN A 25 -2.04 7.51 17.73
N PRO A 26 -1.21 7.56 16.68
CA PRO A 26 -0.84 8.83 16.08
C PRO A 26 -2.09 9.61 15.66
N PRO A 27 -2.06 10.96 15.74
CA PRO A 27 -3.21 11.78 15.42
C PRO A 27 -3.65 11.56 13.97
N ILE A 28 -4.94 11.78 13.72
CA ILE A 28 -5.47 11.79 12.35
C ILE A 28 -4.92 13.04 11.65
N LEU A 29 -4.35 12.86 10.47
CA LEU A 29 -3.81 13.94 9.64
C LEU A 29 -4.69 14.14 8.41
N GLY A 30 -5.15 15.37 8.19
CA GLY A 30 -5.82 15.74 6.95
C GLY A 30 -4.86 15.68 5.76
N ILE A 31 -5.30 15.14 4.63
CA ILE A 31 -4.44 14.97 3.45
C ILE A 31 -3.85 16.30 2.93
N ALA A 32 -4.54 17.42 3.16
CA ALA A 32 -4.06 18.76 2.80
C ALA A 32 -2.85 19.23 3.63
N ALA A 33 -2.67 18.68 4.84
CA ALA A 33 -1.53 19.00 5.72
C ALA A 33 -0.27 18.19 5.38
N LEU A 34 -0.37 17.22 4.47
CA LEU A 34 0.77 16.43 4.04
C LEU A 34 1.69 17.27 3.12
N PRO A 35 3.02 17.17 3.29
CA PRO A 35 3.95 17.97 2.50
C PRO A 35 3.86 17.56 1.02
N THR A 36 3.69 18.57 0.17
CA THR A 36 3.70 18.42 -1.28
C THR A 36 5.13 18.18 -1.78
N ILE A 37 5.28 17.69 -3.00
CA ILE A 37 6.60 17.60 -3.65
C ILE A 37 7.26 18.99 -3.71
N GLN A 38 6.49 20.06 -3.94
CA GLN A 38 6.99 21.43 -3.90
C GLN A 38 7.53 21.82 -2.51
N ASP A 39 6.84 21.44 -1.43
CA ASP A 39 7.32 21.68 -0.07
C ASP A 39 8.63 20.93 0.18
N LEU A 40 8.73 19.68 -0.29
CA LEU A 40 9.95 18.88 -0.16
C LEU A 40 11.14 19.48 -0.93
N TYR A 41 10.92 20.06 -2.11
CA TYR A 41 11.95 20.82 -2.82
C TYR A 41 12.37 22.07 -2.04
N THR A 42 11.40 22.80 -1.46
CA THR A 42 11.65 24.02 -0.68
C THR A 42 12.44 23.70 0.61
N GLN A 43 12.18 22.55 1.21
CA GLN A 43 12.89 22.01 2.37
C GLN A 43 14.25 21.37 2.03
N GLN A 44 14.63 21.33 0.74
CA GLN A 44 15.84 20.64 0.25
C GLN A 44 15.89 19.15 0.65
N ALA A 45 14.73 18.52 0.83
CA ALA A 45 14.61 17.11 1.19
C ALA A 45 14.77 16.18 -0.04
N VAL A 46 14.50 16.69 -1.23
CA VAL A 46 14.66 15.95 -2.48
C VAL A 46 16.12 16.03 -2.96
N PRO A 47 16.80 14.91 -3.24
CA PRO A 47 18.17 14.91 -3.71
C PRO A 47 18.30 15.53 -5.10
N VAL A 48 19.43 16.21 -5.36
CA VAL A 48 19.75 16.73 -6.69
C VAL A 48 20.18 15.56 -7.59
N PRO A 49 19.52 15.34 -8.74
CA PRO A 49 19.89 14.24 -9.64
C PRO A 49 21.29 14.46 -10.22
N ALA A 50 22.11 13.41 -10.21
CA ALA A 50 23.48 13.45 -10.72
C ALA A 50 23.56 13.57 -12.26
N VAL A 51 22.50 13.19 -12.98
CA VAL A 51 22.39 13.29 -14.44
C VAL A 51 21.04 13.92 -14.80
N PRO A 52 21.00 14.99 -15.63
CA PRO A 52 19.84 15.89 -15.71
C PRO A 52 18.87 15.56 -16.85
N VAL A 53 18.67 14.29 -17.22
CA VAL A 53 17.67 13.95 -18.26
C VAL A 53 16.41 13.42 -17.56
N PRO A 54 15.49 14.31 -17.15
CA PRO A 54 14.26 13.87 -16.51
C PRO A 54 13.41 13.11 -17.54
N TRP A 55 12.68 12.11 -17.07
CA TRP A 55 11.75 11.35 -17.91
C TRP A 55 10.60 12.23 -18.43
N ALA A 56 10.22 13.27 -17.68
CA ALA A 56 9.20 14.25 -18.05
C ALA A 56 9.63 15.67 -17.67
N LEU A 57 9.08 16.68 -18.34
CA LEU A 57 9.37 18.09 -18.02
C LEU A 57 8.91 18.44 -16.59
N PRO A 58 9.67 19.24 -15.82
CA PRO A 58 9.21 19.71 -14.51
C PRO A 58 7.88 20.46 -14.61
N SER A 59 6.99 20.24 -13.64
CA SER A 59 5.70 20.92 -13.56
C SER A 59 5.47 21.40 -12.13
N HIS A 60 5.38 22.72 -11.95
CA HIS A 60 5.09 23.33 -10.66
C HIS A 60 3.70 22.93 -10.15
N GLU A 61 2.72 22.91 -11.06
CA GLU A 61 1.34 22.50 -10.75
C GLU A 61 1.28 21.08 -10.18
N TYR A 62 1.96 20.12 -10.83
CA TYR A 62 1.97 18.73 -10.35
C TYR A 62 2.75 18.59 -9.04
N ASN A 63 3.83 19.36 -8.86
CA ASN A 63 4.62 19.34 -7.63
C ASN A 63 3.83 19.92 -6.44
N ALA A 64 2.95 20.89 -6.66
CA ALA A 64 2.03 21.42 -5.65
C ALA A 64 0.86 20.46 -5.36
N PHE A 65 0.52 19.61 -6.33
CA PHE A 65 -0.64 18.72 -6.27
C PHE A 65 -0.37 17.37 -5.61
N VAL A 66 0.84 16.83 -5.78
CA VAL A 66 1.22 15.51 -5.25
C VAL A 66 1.95 15.67 -3.93
N ALA A 67 1.57 14.85 -2.94
CA ALA A 67 2.22 14.79 -1.64
C ALA A 67 2.92 13.46 -1.40
N LEU A 68 3.96 13.49 -0.56
CA LEU A 68 4.65 12.31 -0.06
C LEU A 68 4.76 12.43 1.46
N HIS A 69 4.28 11.41 2.17
CA HIS A 69 4.30 11.41 3.63
C HIS A 69 4.82 10.08 4.17
N ARG A 70 5.65 10.16 5.22
CA ARG A 70 6.03 9.00 5.99
C ARG A 70 5.14 8.86 7.22
N GLY A 71 4.35 7.81 7.29
CA GLY A 71 3.45 7.53 8.41
C GLY A 71 2.44 6.42 8.12
N PRO A 72 1.61 6.05 9.11
CA PRO A 72 0.58 5.05 8.93
C PRO A 72 -0.57 5.61 8.08
N ILE A 73 -0.81 5.02 6.90
CA ILE A 73 -1.91 5.42 6.02
C ILE A 73 -3.30 5.36 6.69
N THR A 74 -3.45 4.52 7.71
CA THR A 74 -4.69 4.40 8.50
C THR A 74 -5.04 5.64 9.31
N ARG A 75 -4.14 6.63 9.39
CA ARG A 75 -4.37 7.93 10.03
C ARG A 75 -4.56 9.07 9.07
N ILE A 76 -4.58 8.81 7.77
CA ILE A 76 -4.78 9.86 6.78
C ILE A 76 -6.27 10.02 6.51
N ALA A 77 -6.78 11.21 6.81
CA ALA A 77 -8.12 11.64 6.40
C ALA A 77 -8.05 12.11 4.94
N ALA A 78 -8.38 11.17 4.05
CA ALA A 78 -8.58 11.35 2.61
C ALA A 78 -9.90 10.67 2.23
N ASP A 79 -10.47 10.98 1.07
CA ASP A 79 -11.74 10.38 0.65
C ASP A 79 -11.55 8.91 0.27
N VAL A 80 -10.41 8.58 -0.35
CA VAL A 80 -10.10 7.23 -0.83
C VAL A 80 -8.70 6.81 -0.40
N LEU A 81 -8.59 5.63 0.23
CA LEU A 81 -7.31 4.94 0.44
C LEU A 81 -7.15 3.83 -0.60
N VAL A 82 -5.99 3.75 -1.24
CA VAL A 82 -5.63 2.63 -2.12
C VAL A 82 -4.64 1.75 -1.40
N VAL A 83 -5.00 0.48 -1.20
CA VAL A 83 -4.29 -0.43 -0.31
C VAL A 83 -3.89 -1.70 -1.07
N PRO A 84 -2.60 -2.06 -1.09
CA PRO A 84 -2.14 -3.30 -1.69
C PRO A 84 -2.73 -4.49 -0.92
N THR A 85 -3.29 -5.44 -1.65
CA THR A 85 -3.91 -6.65 -1.09
C THR A 85 -3.31 -7.88 -1.78
N PRO A 86 -3.01 -8.97 -1.06
CA PRO A 86 -2.58 -10.19 -1.71
C PRO A 86 -3.69 -10.77 -2.62
N ALA A 87 -3.30 -11.51 -3.66
CA ALA A 87 -4.25 -12.14 -4.58
C ALA A 87 -5.16 -13.17 -3.90
N VAL A 88 -4.70 -13.74 -2.78
CA VAL A 88 -5.47 -14.66 -1.94
C VAL A 88 -5.63 -14.00 -0.57
N LEU A 89 -6.87 -13.85 -0.13
CA LEU A 89 -7.17 -13.31 1.19
C LEU A 89 -6.70 -14.33 2.26
N PRO A 90 -5.80 -13.94 3.18
CA PRO A 90 -5.36 -14.86 4.22
C PRO A 90 -6.50 -15.09 5.23
N ALA A 91 -6.44 -16.22 5.95
CA ALA A 91 -7.43 -16.55 6.98
C ALA A 91 -7.58 -15.45 8.06
N HIS A 92 -6.51 -14.68 8.31
CA HIS A 92 -6.52 -13.53 9.18
C HIS A 92 -5.92 -12.30 8.48
N PRO A 93 -6.70 -11.50 7.74
CA PRO A 93 -6.22 -10.32 7.01
C PRO A 93 -5.64 -9.24 7.91
N ALA A 94 -6.07 -9.19 9.16
CA ALA A 94 -5.58 -8.30 10.19
C ALA A 94 -4.29 -8.78 10.89
N ALA A 95 -3.80 -9.99 10.60
CA ALA A 95 -2.61 -10.55 11.23
C ALA A 95 -1.31 -10.14 10.50
N GLY A 96 -0.22 -9.95 11.26
CA GLY A 96 1.09 -9.58 10.73
C GLY A 96 1.34 -8.06 10.67
N SER A 97 2.48 -7.68 10.11
CA SER A 97 3.00 -6.29 10.14
C SER A 97 2.80 -5.51 8.83
N SER A 98 2.11 -6.08 7.83
CA SER A 98 1.92 -5.38 6.55
C SER A 98 0.99 -4.18 6.65
N THR A 99 1.11 -3.25 5.70
CA THR A 99 0.18 -2.12 5.57
C THR A 99 -1.26 -2.58 5.39
N ALA A 100 -1.49 -3.65 4.61
CA ALA A 100 -2.81 -4.27 4.46
C ALA A 100 -3.38 -4.72 5.81
N ALA A 101 -2.56 -5.42 6.62
CA ALA A 101 -2.98 -5.87 7.93
C ALA A 101 -3.27 -4.71 8.89
N ALA A 102 -2.49 -3.64 8.82
CA ALA A 102 -2.76 -2.42 9.58
C ALA A 102 -4.10 -1.77 9.18
N VAL A 103 -4.41 -1.71 7.89
CA VAL A 103 -5.69 -1.20 7.36
C VAL A 103 -6.85 -2.07 7.84
N HIS A 104 -6.77 -3.39 7.72
CA HIS A 104 -7.82 -4.28 8.22
C HIS A 104 -8.03 -4.15 9.74
N ARG A 105 -6.96 -4.05 10.53
CA ARG A 105 -7.07 -3.79 11.97
C ARG A 105 -7.75 -2.46 12.28
N ALA A 106 -7.44 -1.42 11.52
CA ALA A 106 -7.95 -0.08 11.76
C ALA A 106 -9.39 0.10 11.28
N ALA A 107 -9.77 -0.52 10.16
CA ALA A 107 -11.13 -0.47 9.62
C ALA A 107 -12.12 -1.28 10.45
N GLY A 108 -11.67 -2.40 11.05
CA GLY A 108 -12.50 -3.33 11.79
C GLY A 108 -12.84 -4.60 10.99
N PRO A 109 -13.43 -5.62 11.65
CA PRO A 109 -13.79 -6.89 11.02
C PRO A 109 -14.75 -6.74 9.83
N GLU A 110 -15.55 -5.68 9.82
CA GLU A 110 -16.54 -5.38 8.78
C GLU A 110 -15.88 -5.25 7.38
N LEU A 111 -14.62 -4.78 7.33
CA LEU A 111 -13.85 -4.72 6.09
C LEU A 111 -13.45 -6.11 5.58
N VAL A 112 -13.15 -7.06 6.48
CA VAL A 112 -12.83 -8.44 6.10
C VAL A 112 -14.05 -9.10 5.48
N ASP A 113 -15.21 -8.94 6.11
CA ASP A 113 -16.46 -9.50 5.62
C ASP A 113 -16.80 -8.91 4.24
N ALA A 114 -16.77 -7.59 4.11
CA ALA A 114 -17.06 -6.93 2.84
C ALA A 114 -16.10 -7.35 1.72
N LEU A 115 -14.81 -7.51 2.03
CA LEU A 115 -13.82 -7.97 1.07
C LEU A 115 -14.05 -9.43 0.68
N ALA A 116 -14.35 -10.33 1.62
CA ALA A 116 -14.66 -11.73 1.33
C ALA A 116 -15.86 -11.87 0.37
N HIS A 117 -16.95 -11.15 0.63
CA HIS A 117 -18.13 -11.13 -0.25
C HIS A 117 -17.79 -10.59 -1.65
N SER A 118 -16.85 -9.64 -1.75
CA SER A 118 -16.43 -9.12 -3.05
C SER A 118 -15.56 -10.10 -3.83
N PHE A 119 -14.69 -10.88 -3.18
CA PHE A 119 -13.90 -11.92 -3.84
C PHE A 119 -14.78 -13.04 -4.37
N ASP A 120 -15.82 -13.44 -3.63
CA ASP A 120 -16.81 -14.42 -4.09
C ASP A 120 -17.56 -13.88 -5.31
N ALA A 121 -17.92 -12.59 -5.32
CA ALA A 121 -18.58 -11.93 -6.45
C ALA A 121 -17.66 -11.69 -7.67
N LEU A 122 -16.33 -11.70 -7.48
CA LEU A 122 -15.33 -11.54 -8.55
C LEU A 122 -15.02 -12.84 -9.30
N THR A 123 -15.74 -13.94 -9.03
CA THR A 123 -15.85 -15.07 -9.97
C THR A 123 -16.74 -14.68 -11.16
N ASP A 124 -16.30 -13.68 -11.93
CA ASP A 124 -16.88 -13.34 -13.22
C ASP A 124 -16.49 -14.43 -14.24
N PRO A 125 -17.45 -15.16 -14.85
CA PRO A 125 -17.15 -16.16 -15.88
C PRO A 125 -16.59 -15.54 -17.18
N ASN A 126 -16.51 -14.21 -17.29
CA ASN A 126 -16.05 -13.53 -18.50
C ASN A 126 -15.16 -12.30 -18.19
N PRO A 127 -13.89 -12.50 -17.79
CA PRO A 127 -12.99 -11.40 -17.46
C PRO A 127 -12.73 -10.50 -18.66
N SER A 128 -12.70 -9.18 -18.43
CA SER A 128 -12.30 -8.21 -19.45
C SER A 128 -10.92 -8.59 -20.02
N PRO A 129 -10.73 -8.64 -21.36
CA PRO A 129 -9.53 -9.22 -21.97
C PRO A 129 -8.21 -8.48 -21.67
N ASN A 130 -8.28 -7.33 -20.98
CA ASN A 130 -7.13 -6.51 -20.58
C ASN A 130 -6.79 -6.57 -19.08
N LEU A 131 -7.58 -7.24 -18.23
CA LEU A 131 -7.24 -7.42 -16.82
C LEU A 131 -6.69 -8.82 -16.60
N SER A 132 -5.42 -8.91 -16.21
CA SER A 132 -4.89 -10.11 -15.58
C SER A 132 -5.63 -10.33 -14.26
N SER A 133 -5.89 -11.58 -13.86
CA SER A 133 -6.49 -11.92 -12.56
C SER A 133 -5.73 -11.31 -11.36
N SER A 134 -4.48 -10.90 -11.56
CA SER A 134 -3.66 -10.13 -10.61
C SER A 134 -3.99 -8.64 -10.50
N SER A 135 -4.97 -8.10 -11.22
CA SER A 135 -5.29 -6.66 -11.25
C SER A 135 -6.70 -6.30 -10.76
N SER A 136 -7.42 -7.26 -10.18
CA SER A 136 -8.74 -7.02 -9.61
C SER A 136 -8.67 -5.98 -8.48
N SER A 137 -9.65 -5.09 -8.43
CA SER A 137 -9.76 -4.09 -7.39
C SER A 137 -11.22 -3.73 -7.15
N THR A 138 -11.61 -3.59 -5.89
CA THR A 138 -13.00 -3.31 -5.49
C THR A 138 -13.03 -2.15 -4.50
N PRO A 139 -13.81 -1.08 -4.77
CA PRO A 139 -14.04 -0.04 -3.79
C PRO A 139 -15.00 -0.55 -2.70
N LEU A 140 -14.59 -0.45 -1.45
CA LEU A 140 -15.35 -0.79 -0.25
C LEU A 140 -15.48 0.44 0.65
N SER A 141 -16.39 0.39 1.63
CA SER A 141 -16.41 1.39 2.70
C SER A 141 -15.15 1.27 3.57
N GLY A 142 -14.67 2.38 4.11
CA GLY A 142 -13.55 2.40 5.04
C GLY A 142 -13.91 2.12 6.50
N PHE A 143 -15.20 1.99 6.83
CA PHE A 143 -15.69 1.64 8.16
C PHE A 143 -15.16 2.59 9.26
N ARG A 144 -14.26 2.11 10.12
CA ARG A 144 -13.67 2.89 11.22
C ARG A 144 -12.47 3.75 10.80
N LEU A 145 -12.04 3.65 9.54
CA LEU A 145 -10.97 4.50 9.02
C LEU A 145 -11.45 5.95 8.90
N PRO A 146 -10.52 6.92 8.99
CA PRO A 146 -10.83 8.31 8.66
C PRO A 146 -11.30 8.51 7.22
N ALA A 147 -10.94 7.58 6.33
CA ALA A 147 -11.33 7.59 4.94
C ALA A 147 -12.64 6.81 4.71
N PRO A 148 -13.63 7.38 4.00
CA PRO A 148 -14.90 6.72 3.74
C PRO A 148 -14.80 5.57 2.74
N PHE A 149 -13.79 5.56 1.86
CA PHE A 149 -13.61 4.52 0.85
C PHE A 149 -12.21 3.89 0.88
N VAL A 150 -12.15 2.58 0.62
CA VAL A 150 -10.91 1.82 0.45
C VAL A 150 -10.98 1.06 -0.87
N ILE A 151 -9.99 1.27 -1.72
CA ILE A 151 -9.76 0.46 -2.93
C ILE A 151 -8.68 -0.56 -2.59
N HIS A 152 -9.07 -1.83 -2.54
CA HIS A 152 -8.11 -2.92 -2.48
C HIS A 152 -7.56 -3.16 -3.88
N THR A 153 -6.24 -3.17 -4.05
CA THR A 153 -5.60 -3.50 -5.33
C THR A 153 -4.67 -4.68 -5.17
N VAL A 154 -4.87 -5.70 -6.02
CA VAL A 154 -3.96 -6.84 -6.07
C VAL A 154 -2.68 -6.41 -6.77
N GLY A 155 -1.55 -6.45 -6.06
CA GLY A 155 -0.24 -6.17 -6.65
C GLY A 155 0.34 -7.42 -7.33
N PRO A 156 1.15 -7.29 -8.40
CA PRO A 156 1.83 -8.43 -8.99
C PRO A 156 2.80 -9.08 -7.99
N SER A 157 2.82 -10.41 -7.96
CA SER A 157 3.76 -11.17 -7.13
C SER A 157 5.16 -11.12 -7.75
N TYR A 158 6.09 -10.41 -7.12
CA TYR A 158 7.46 -10.23 -7.63
C TYR A 158 8.37 -11.44 -7.43
N MET A 159 8.18 -12.20 -6.33
CA MET A 159 8.95 -13.40 -6.00
C MET A 159 8.04 -14.61 -5.81
N HIS A 160 8.47 -15.79 -6.28
CA HIS A 160 7.83 -17.07 -5.94
C HIS A 160 8.31 -17.52 -4.57
N ALA A 161 7.43 -18.17 -3.79
CA ALA A 161 7.71 -18.65 -2.43
C ALA A 161 8.97 -19.55 -2.29
N ASN A 162 9.45 -20.13 -3.40
CA ASN A 162 10.57 -21.07 -3.43
C ASN A 162 11.75 -20.59 -4.31
N ALA A 163 11.77 -19.34 -4.76
CA ALA A 163 12.88 -18.82 -5.55
C ALA A 163 14.03 -18.33 -4.64
N PRO A 164 15.30 -18.60 -4.96
CA PRO A 164 16.42 -17.98 -4.25
C PRO A 164 16.31 -16.45 -4.34
N ALA A 165 16.91 -15.73 -3.39
CA ALA A 165 16.87 -14.26 -3.25
C ALA A 165 17.47 -13.47 -4.46
N ALA A 166 17.70 -14.12 -5.59
CA ALA A 166 18.11 -13.51 -6.83
C ALA A 166 16.93 -12.80 -7.51
N LEU A 167 17.20 -11.62 -8.06
CA LEU A 167 16.26 -10.90 -8.91
C LEU A 167 15.72 -11.81 -10.03
N PRO A 168 14.42 -11.70 -10.38
CA PRO A 168 13.87 -12.48 -11.47
C PRO A 168 14.55 -12.06 -12.79
N PRO A 169 14.62 -12.95 -13.79
CA PRO A 169 15.22 -12.63 -15.08
C PRO A 169 14.57 -11.36 -15.68
N ALA A 170 15.35 -10.55 -16.40
CA ALA A 170 14.97 -9.20 -16.83
C ALA A 170 13.58 -9.11 -17.49
N LYS A 171 13.22 -10.10 -18.32
CA LYS A 171 11.90 -10.18 -18.97
C LYS A 171 10.74 -10.31 -17.96
N LYS A 172 10.91 -11.12 -16.91
CA LYS A 172 9.91 -11.28 -15.84
C LYS A 172 9.83 -10.02 -14.97
N ARG A 173 10.98 -9.36 -14.71
CA ARG A 173 11.03 -8.09 -13.98
C ARG A 173 10.29 -6.98 -14.72
N SER A 174 10.50 -6.82 -16.02
CA SER A 174 9.78 -5.83 -16.85
C SER A 174 8.27 -6.08 -16.82
N ALA A 175 7.84 -7.32 -17.06
CA ALA A 175 6.42 -7.67 -17.03
C ALA A 175 5.77 -7.39 -15.66
N ALA A 176 6.48 -7.67 -14.57
CA ALA A 176 5.99 -7.40 -13.23
C ALA A 176 5.87 -5.87 -12.98
N LEU A 177 6.80 -5.06 -13.47
CA LEU A 177 6.71 -3.60 -13.37
C LEU A 177 5.58 -3.03 -14.23
N ASP A 178 5.34 -3.59 -15.41
CA ASP A 178 4.21 -3.23 -16.26
C ASP A 178 2.87 -3.56 -15.56
N ASP A 179 2.78 -4.74 -14.93
CA ASP A 179 1.61 -5.11 -14.14
C ASP A 179 1.41 -4.18 -12.95
N LEU A 180 2.49 -3.73 -12.28
CA LEU A 180 2.39 -2.76 -11.19
C LEU A 180 1.84 -1.43 -11.69
N GLY A 181 2.28 -0.98 -12.87
CA GLY A 181 1.74 0.21 -13.53
C GLY A 181 0.25 0.07 -13.85
N ARG A 182 -0.19 -1.12 -14.28
CA ARG A 182 -1.61 -1.43 -14.50
C ARG A 182 -2.42 -1.40 -13.20
N CYS A 183 -1.87 -1.86 -12.07
CA CYS A 183 -2.53 -1.76 -10.77
C CYS A 183 -2.81 -0.30 -10.39
N TYR A 184 -1.83 0.59 -10.57
CA TYR A 184 -2.05 2.03 -10.35
C TYR A 184 -3.10 2.60 -11.32
N ALA A 185 -3.02 2.28 -12.62
CA ALA A 185 -3.98 2.76 -13.61
C ALA A 185 -5.42 2.33 -13.28
N HIS A 186 -5.60 1.05 -12.89
CA HIS A 186 -6.92 0.55 -12.50
C HIS A 186 -7.40 1.20 -11.19
N ALA A 187 -6.53 1.40 -10.21
CA ALA A 187 -6.87 2.11 -8.97
C ALA A 187 -7.31 3.56 -9.24
N PHE A 188 -6.65 4.28 -10.16
CA PHE A 188 -7.10 5.60 -10.59
C PHE A 188 -8.49 5.55 -11.25
N GLN A 189 -8.74 4.59 -12.15
CA GLN A 189 -10.06 4.44 -12.79
C GLN A 189 -11.17 4.19 -11.76
N LEU A 190 -10.91 3.40 -10.72
CA LEU A 190 -11.85 3.18 -9.63
C LEU A 190 -12.08 4.44 -8.79
N ALA A 191 -11.00 5.15 -8.48
CA ALA A 191 -11.07 6.42 -7.76
C ALA A 191 -11.83 7.47 -8.59
N ASP A 192 -11.68 7.51 -9.91
CA ASP A 192 -12.38 8.45 -10.80
C ASP A 192 -13.88 8.21 -10.75
N ARG A 193 -14.29 6.93 -10.74
CA ARG A 193 -15.70 6.56 -10.56
C ARG A 193 -16.23 7.04 -9.20
N LEU A 194 -15.45 6.92 -8.13
CA LEU A 194 -15.82 7.44 -6.81
C LEU A 194 -15.87 8.97 -6.80
N ALA A 195 -14.94 9.66 -7.45
CA ALA A 195 -14.94 11.11 -7.58
C ALA A 195 -16.23 11.61 -8.26
N VAL A 196 -16.58 11.02 -9.41
CA VAL A 196 -17.77 11.41 -10.17
C VAL A 196 -19.07 11.04 -9.45
N GLN A 197 -19.16 9.86 -8.83
CA GLN A 197 -20.40 9.37 -8.24
C GLN A 197 -20.64 9.85 -6.80
N ARG A 198 -19.56 10.08 -6.04
CA ARG A 198 -19.60 10.33 -4.60
C ARG A 198 -18.90 11.63 -4.19
N GLY A 199 -18.30 12.36 -5.11
CA GLY A 199 -17.55 13.59 -4.80
C GLY A 199 -16.26 13.32 -4.02
N ALA A 200 -15.67 12.13 -4.17
CA ALA A 200 -14.42 11.75 -3.50
C ALA A 200 -13.22 12.37 -4.23
N CYS A 201 -12.74 13.51 -3.73
CA CYS A 201 -11.78 14.38 -4.42
C CYS A 201 -10.36 14.29 -3.86
N THR A 202 -10.07 13.38 -2.93
CA THR A 202 -8.72 13.19 -2.37
C THR A 202 -8.33 11.72 -2.31
N LEU A 203 -7.09 11.42 -2.71
CA LEU A 203 -6.62 10.05 -2.93
C LEU A 203 -5.29 9.81 -2.21
N ALA A 204 -5.22 8.80 -1.35
CA ALA A 204 -3.99 8.39 -0.69
C ALA A 204 -3.61 6.94 -1.05
N PHE A 205 -2.45 6.76 -1.67
CA PHE A 205 -1.89 5.46 -2.00
C PHE A 205 -0.96 4.98 -0.90
N ALA A 206 -1.15 3.76 -0.44
CA ALA A 206 -0.07 3.03 0.22
C ALA A 206 1.01 2.67 -0.82
N ALA A 207 2.24 2.41 -0.38
CA ALA A 207 3.34 2.02 -1.27
C ALA A 207 3.11 0.65 -1.95
N ILE A 208 2.30 0.59 -3.01
CA ILE A 208 1.96 -0.65 -3.73
C ILE A 208 3.23 -1.25 -4.34
N GLY A 209 3.46 -2.54 -4.08
CA GLY A 209 4.56 -3.31 -4.67
C GLY A 209 5.86 -3.26 -3.85
N THR A 210 6.00 -2.39 -2.86
CA THR A 210 7.21 -2.35 -2.00
C THR A 210 7.31 -3.58 -1.08
N SER A 211 8.51 -3.87 -0.58
CA SER A 211 8.73 -5.00 0.33
C SER A 211 7.90 -4.95 1.62
N SER A 212 7.56 -3.75 2.10
CA SER A 212 6.70 -3.50 3.27
C SER A 212 5.22 -3.88 2.99
N SER A 213 4.78 -3.76 1.73
CA SER A 213 3.41 -4.09 1.32
C SER A 213 3.14 -5.59 1.19
N ALA A 214 4.16 -6.41 0.92
CA ALA A 214 4.00 -7.83 0.59
C ALA A 214 4.01 -8.79 1.82
N GLY A 215 4.13 -8.24 3.03
CA GLY A 215 4.22 -9.02 4.27
C GLY A 215 5.47 -9.90 4.29
N GLY A 216 6.52 -9.44 4.94
CA GLY A 216 7.71 -10.24 5.18
C GLY A 216 8.44 -9.64 6.37
N SER A 217 8.11 -10.11 7.57
CA SER A 217 8.81 -9.69 8.78
C SER A 217 10.24 -10.23 8.69
N GLY A 218 11.20 -9.33 8.45
CA GLY A 218 12.58 -9.59 8.80
C GLY A 218 12.66 -9.75 10.31
N ASN A 219 12.69 -10.99 10.77
CA ASN A 219 13.42 -11.45 11.96
C ASN A 219 13.48 -12.99 11.91
N GLY A 220 14.56 -13.53 11.32
CA GLY A 220 15.04 -14.86 11.70
C GLY A 220 14.52 -16.12 11.00
N SER A 221 13.74 -16.06 9.91
CA SER A 221 13.43 -17.29 9.14
C SER A 221 13.42 -17.08 7.63
N GLY A 222 14.61 -17.14 7.00
CA GLY A 222 14.90 -17.65 5.63
C GLY A 222 14.01 -17.35 4.41
N THR A 223 12.95 -16.56 4.52
CA THR A 223 11.97 -16.27 3.47
C THR A 223 12.10 -14.79 3.13
N GLY A 224 12.77 -14.49 2.01
CA GLY A 224 13.15 -13.14 1.61
C GLY A 224 11.95 -12.20 1.42
N LYS A 225 12.24 -10.89 1.46
CA LYS A 225 11.32 -9.79 1.10
C LYS A 225 10.57 -10.13 -0.20
N ARG A 226 9.23 -10.19 -0.17
CA ARG A 226 8.38 -10.66 -1.31
C ARG A 226 7.95 -9.57 -2.30
N GLY A 227 8.34 -8.32 -2.07
CA GLY A 227 7.99 -7.18 -2.92
C GLY A 227 9.06 -6.82 -3.95
N PHE A 228 8.73 -5.88 -4.83
CA PHE A 228 9.69 -5.22 -5.72
C PHE A 228 10.76 -4.49 -4.92
N PRO A 229 11.96 -4.29 -5.49
CA PRO A 229 12.91 -3.32 -4.97
C PRO A 229 12.24 -1.96 -4.83
N SER A 230 12.35 -1.33 -3.66
CA SER A 230 11.61 -0.11 -3.32
C SER A 230 11.83 1.01 -4.36
N ARG A 231 13.04 1.13 -4.90
CA ARG A 231 13.38 2.10 -5.96
C ARG A 231 12.56 1.92 -7.23
N GLU A 232 12.36 0.69 -7.69
CA GLU A 232 11.57 0.43 -8.90
C GLU A 232 10.09 0.65 -8.66
N ALA A 233 9.57 0.20 -7.52
CA ALA A 233 8.18 0.40 -7.15
C ALA A 233 7.84 1.90 -7.02
N ALA A 234 8.72 2.67 -6.37
CA ALA A 234 8.57 4.12 -6.25
C ALA A 234 8.61 4.81 -7.62
N TRP A 235 9.49 4.39 -8.53
CA TRP A 235 9.54 4.94 -9.89
C TRP A 235 8.24 4.66 -10.66
N VAL A 236 7.70 3.44 -10.59
CA VAL A 236 6.40 3.11 -11.22
C VAL A 236 5.28 3.94 -10.60
N ALA A 237 5.24 4.10 -9.28
CA ALA A 237 4.24 4.90 -8.58
C ALA A 237 4.26 6.37 -9.04
N CYS A 238 5.44 7.01 -9.00
CA CYS A 238 5.63 8.40 -9.44
C CYS A 238 5.27 8.57 -10.92
N ARG A 239 5.71 7.63 -11.78
CA ARG A 239 5.39 7.64 -13.21
C ARG A 239 3.89 7.50 -13.46
N SER A 240 3.21 6.59 -12.76
CA SER A 240 1.77 6.39 -12.89
C SER A 240 0.98 7.63 -12.47
N ALA A 241 1.34 8.28 -11.36
CA ALA A 241 0.71 9.55 -10.98
C ALA A 241 0.98 10.66 -12.00
N ARG A 242 2.23 10.76 -12.50
CA ARG A 242 2.59 11.75 -13.52
C ARG A 242 1.80 11.56 -14.81
N THR A 243 1.73 10.33 -15.33
CA THR A 243 0.95 10.00 -16.52
C THR A 243 -0.54 10.26 -16.30
N TYR A 244 -1.09 9.92 -15.13
CA TYR A 244 -2.48 10.20 -14.81
C TYR A 244 -2.78 11.72 -14.89
N LEU A 245 -1.95 12.55 -14.26
CA LEU A 245 -2.12 14.01 -14.25
C LEU A 245 -2.01 14.60 -15.67
N GLU A 246 -1.07 14.13 -16.49
CA GLU A 246 -0.93 14.58 -17.88
C GLU A 246 -2.13 14.18 -18.74
N CYS A 247 -2.74 13.01 -18.49
CA CYS A 247 -3.93 12.56 -19.21
C CYS A 247 -5.20 13.35 -18.82
N MET A 248 -5.34 13.75 -17.56
CA MET A 248 -6.49 14.51 -17.07
C MET A 248 -6.50 15.97 -17.55
N GLY A 249 -5.31 16.55 -17.76
CA GLY A 249 -5.19 17.96 -18.15
C GLY A 249 -5.66 18.92 -17.05
N PRO A 250 -6.11 20.15 -17.40
CA PRO A 250 -6.30 21.24 -16.43
C PRO A 250 -7.58 21.14 -15.58
N ALA A 251 -8.38 20.08 -15.72
CA ALA A 251 -9.62 19.88 -14.97
C ALA A 251 -9.50 18.63 -14.07
N PRO A 252 -8.76 18.72 -12.95
CA PRO A 252 -8.50 17.57 -12.11
C PRO A 252 -9.75 17.15 -11.35
N LEU A 253 -10.01 15.84 -11.29
CA LEU A 253 -11.06 15.25 -10.45
C LEU A 253 -10.70 15.30 -8.96
N TYR A 254 -9.41 15.44 -8.66
CA TYR A 254 -8.90 15.46 -7.30
C TYR A 254 -8.33 16.84 -6.95
N THR A 255 -8.23 17.09 -5.66
CA THR A 255 -7.52 18.24 -5.09
C THR A 255 -6.14 17.85 -4.56
N ARG A 256 -5.90 16.56 -4.33
CA ARG A 256 -4.65 16.01 -3.78
C ARG A 256 -4.51 14.52 -4.09
N ILE A 257 -3.33 14.12 -4.54
CA ILE A 257 -2.86 12.73 -4.54
C ILE A 257 -1.71 12.63 -3.54
N ALA A 258 -1.75 11.68 -2.61
CA ALA A 258 -0.69 11.46 -1.63
C ALA A 258 -0.13 10.03 -1.71
N PHE A 259 1.18 9.89 -1.70
CA PHE A 259 1.85 8.62 -1.42
C PHE A 259 2.22 8.56 0.06
N VAL A 260 1.75 7.53 0.74
CA VAL A 260 1.93 7.35 2.18
C VAL A 260 2.69 6.06 2.42
N VAL A 261 3.90 6.19 2.96
CA VAL A 261 4.84 5.09 3.16
C VAL A 261 5.21 4.96 4.63
N SER A 262 5.39 3.75 5.14
CA SER A 262 5.73 3.54 6.55
C SER A 262 7.24 3.45 6.78
N GLU A 263 7.93 2.73 5.88
CA GLU A 263 9.35 2.42 6.01
C GLU A 263 10.25 3.53 5.47
N ASP A 264 11.41 3.72 6.12
CA ASP A 264 12.43 4.68 5.68
C ASP A 264 13.03 4.33 4.31
N GLU A 265 13.20 3.03 4.04
CA GLU A 265 13.68 2.52 2.75
C GLU A 265 12.75 2.95 1.60
N ASP A 266 11.43 2.84 1.81
CA ASP A 266 10.44 3.23 0.82
C ASP A 266 10.41 4.76 0.67
N TYR A 267 10.42 5.52 1.77
CA TYR A 267 10.45 6.99 1.71
C TYR A 267 11.67 7.51 0.96
N ALA A 268 12.86 6.98 1.24
CA ALA A 268 14.07 7.33 0.52
C ALA A 268 14.00 6.97 -0.97
N ALA A 269 13.39 5.84 -1.31
CA ALA A 269 13.17 5.44 -2.69
C ALA A 269 12.25 6.41 -3.46
N TYR A 270 11.17 6.90 -2.83
CA TYR A 270 10.32 7.93 -3.41
C TYR A 270 11.08 9.25 -3.62
N LEU A 271 11.85 9.71 -2.63
CA LEU A 271 12.67 10.92 -2.78
C LEU A 271 13.67 10.82 -3.95
N GLN A 272 14.24 9.64 -4.20
CA GLN A 272 15.11 9.40 -5.36
C GLN A 272 14.37 9.30 -6.70
N ALA A 273 13.07 8.98 -6.68
CA ALA A 273 12.26 8.79 -7.89
C ALA A 273 11.50 10.06 -8.31
N ILE A 274 11.43 11.07 -7.45
CA ILE A 274 10.71 12.34 -7.70
C ILE A 274 11.41 13.26 -8.71
N PRO A 275 12.74 13.47 -8.66
CA PRO A 275 13.46 14.28 -9.66
C PRO A 275 13.42 13.69 -11.07
#